data_AF-A0A2E8UAT6-F1
#
_entry.id   AF-A0A2E8UAT6-F1
#
_cell.length_a   1.000
_cell.length_b   1.000
_cell.length_c   1.000
_cell.angle_alpha   90.00
_cell.angle_beta   90.00
_cell.angle_gamma   90.00
#
_symmetry.space_group_name_H-M   'P 1'
#
loop_
_entity.id
_entity.type
_entity.pdbx_description
1 polymer ?
#
loop_
_entity_poly.entity_id
_entity_poly.type
_entity_poly.pdbx_seq_one_letter_code
_entity_poly.pdbx_strand_id
1 'polypeptide(L)'
;LDKDESRYADLLRAEIYWKNRKWPQATKILFRLVQSTEAKPGEKLDQQQATFIMNLAVSMALGGDTRGTDLLVSNYGSSMDKTLYKDAFRLIASRDSQGLIDANSVASKVKLVSNFTNFMARYNKSIKAGNLSSIN
;
A
#
# COMPACT_ATOMS: atom_id res chain seq x y z
N LEU A 1 -14.00 10.33 -19.61
CA LEU A 1 -13.21 9.34 -18.85
C LEU A 1 -13.38 9.47 -17.33
N ASP A 2 -14.30 10.32 -16.84
CA ASP A 2 -14.34 10.76 -15.43
C ASP A 2 -15.35 10.08 -14.49
N LYS A 3 -16.02 8.99 -14.89
CA LYS A 3 -16.97 8.29 -14.00
C LYS A 3 -16.87 6.77 -14.09
N ASP A 4 -15.66 6.27 -14.11
CA ASP A 4 -15.40 4.89 -13.69
C ASP A 4 -14.95 4.95 -12.22
N GLU A 5 -15.85 4.60 -11.31
CA GLU A 5 -15.59 4.45 -9.87
C GLU A 5 -15.24 3.00 -9.52
N SER A 6 -14.97 2.15 -10.52
CA SER A 6 -14.52 0.79 -10.24
C SER A 6 -13.21 0.80 -9.47
N ARG A 7 -13.00 -0.24 -8.67
CA ARG A 7 -11.73 -0.55 -8.00
C ARG A 7 -10.54 -0.47 -8.98
N TYR A 8 -10.76 -0.82 -10.26
CA TYR A 8 -9.73 -0.72 -11.29
C TYR A 8 -9.36 0.74 -11.61
N ALA A 9 -10.34 1.62 -11.74
CA ALA A 9 -10.08 3.03 -11.97
C ALA A 9 -9.30 3.66 -10.80
N ASP A 10 -9.59 3.27 -9.55
CA ASP A 10 -8.82 3.72 -8.39
C ASP A 10 -7.41 3.13 -8.36
N LEU A 11 -7.21 1.89 -8.80
CA LEU A 11 -5.87 1.32 -8.98
C LEU A 11 -5.05 2.12 -10.01
N LEU A 12 -5.64 2.49 -11.14
CA LEU A 12 -4.99 3.32 -12.16
C LEU A 12 -4.67 4.72 -11.64
N ARG A 13 -5.60 5.36 -10.92
CA ARG A 13 -5.36 6.69 -10.30
C ARG A 13 -4.22 6.62 -9.30
N ALA A 14 -4.19 5.60 -8.44
CA ALA A 14 -3.11 5.38 -7.49
C ALA A 14 -1.77 5.18 -8.21
N GLU A 15 -1.73 4.40 -9.29
CA GLU A 15 -0.54 4.19 -10.13
C GLU A 15 -0.01 5.51 -10.74
N ILE A 16 -0.91 6.32 -11.29
CA ILE A 16 -0.56 7.63 -11.85
C ILE A 16 0.04 8.54 -10.77
N TYR A 17 -0.58 8.64 -9.60
CA TYR A 17 -0.05 9.47 -8.52
C TYR A 17 1.29 8.96 -8.01
N TRP A 18 1.44 7.64 -7.88
CA TRP A 18 2.69 7.01 -7.45
C TRP A 18 3.85 7.29 -8.41
N LYS A 19 3.64 7.09 -9.73
CA LYS A 19 4.65 7.36 -10.76
C LYS A 19 5.09 8.82 -10.77
N ASN A 20 4.18 9.73 -10.46
CA ASN A 20 4.46 11.17 -10.36
C ASN A 20 4.94 11.62 -8.97
N ARG A 21 5.22 10.68 -8.04
CA ARG A 21 5.64 10.96 -6.65
C ARG A 21 4.66 11.87 -5.88
N LYS A 22 3.38 11.85 -6.26
CA LYS A 22 2.29 12.59 -5.62
C LYS A 22 1.75 11.78 -4.45
N TRP A 23 2.57 11.60 -3.41
CA TRP A 23 2.29 10.68 -2.30
C TRP A 23 0.98 10.97 -1.56
N PRO A 24 0.63 12.23 -1.20
CA PRO A 24 -0.63 12.51 -0.52
C PRO A 24 -1.86 12.12 -1.36
N GLN A 25 -1.81 12.33 -2.67
CA GLN A 25 -2.87 11.93 -3.59
C GLN A 25 -2.93 10.41 -3.72
N ALA A 26 -1.78 9.73 -3.82
CA ALA A 26 -1.71 8.27 -3.84
C ALA A 26 -2.30 7.67 -2.55
N THR A 27 -1.95 8.22 -1.38
CA THR A 27 -2.50 7.82 -0.07
C THR A 27 -4.01 7.92 -0.04
N LYS A 28 -4.60 9.02 -0.52
CA LYS A 28 -6.05 9.19 -0.57
C LYS A 28 -6.74 8.08 -1.37
N ILE A 29 -6.20 7.73 -2.53
CA ILE A 29 -6.79 6.69 -3.40
C ILE A 29 -6.56 5.29 -2.81
N LEU A 30 -5.36 5.01 -2.31
CA LEU A 30 -5.03 3.74 -1.66
C LEU A 30 -5.87 3.49 -0.41
N PHE A 31 -6.20 4.54 0.33
CA PHE A 31 -7.12 4.45 1.46
C PHE A 31 -8.52 3.97 1.03
N ARG A 32 -9.08 4.53 -0.06
CA ARG A 32 -10.35 4.05 -0.62
C ARG A 32 -10.28 2.59 -1.08
N LEU A 33 -9.16 2.20 -1.67
CA LEU A 33 -8.92 0.80 -2.08
C LEU A 33 -8.92 -0.13 -0.87
N VAL A 34 -8.25 0.22 0.24
CA VAL A 34 -8.30 -0.56 1.48
C VAL A 34 -9.73 -0.65 2.01
N GLN A 35 -10.47 0.47 2.05
CA GLN A 35 -11.87 0.47 2.49
C GLN A 35 -12.77 -0.44 1.64
N SER A 36 -12.48 -0.56 0.33
CA SER A 36 -13.23 -1.45 -0.57
C SER A 36 -12.99 -2.95 -0.35
N THR A 37 -11.99 -3.33 0.45
CA THR A 37 -11.65 -4.75 0.72
C THR A 37 -12.28 -5.30 2.00
N GLU A 38 -13.08 -4.50 2.72
CA GLU A 38 -13.68 -4.86 4.00
C GLU A 38 -12.67 -5.30 5.09
N ALA A 39 -11.38 -4.99 4.92
CA ALA A 39 -10.33 -5.33 5.87
C ALA A 39 -10.56 -4.64 7.22
N LYS A 40 -10.76 -5.43 8.27
CA LYS A 40 -11.02 -4.93 9.63
C LYS A 40 -9.75 -4.92 10.48
N PRO A 41 -9.59 -3.93 11.38
CA PRO A 41 -8.49 -3.91 12.35
C PRO A 41 -8.43 -5.20 13.18
N GLY A 42 -7.23 -5.76 13.36
CA GLY A 42 -7.00 -6.97 14.16
C GLY A 42 -7.48 -8.29 13.56
N GLU A 43 -8.27 -8.28 12.49
CA GLU A 43 -8.73 -9.50 11.81
C GLU A 43 -7.65 -10.07 10.87
N LYS A 44 -7.78 -11.35 10.50
CA LYS A 44 -6.86 -11.99 9.56
C LYS A 44 -7.01 -11.33 8.18
N LEU A 45 -5.89 -10.92 7.60
CA LEU A 45 -5.85 -10.35 6.25
C LEU A 45 -5.61 -11.44 5.22
N ASP A 46 -6.34 -11.38 4.11
CA ASP A 46 -5.95 -12.09 2.90
C ASP A 46 -4.77 -11.38 2.20
N GLN A 47 -4.27 -11.99 1.13
CA GLN A 47 -3.12 -11.48 0.39
C GLN A 47 -3.40 -10.13 -0.28
N GLN A 48 -4.61 -9.89 -0.79
CA GLN A 48 -4.98 -8.66 -1.44
C GLN A 48 -5.08 -7.51 -0.44
N GLN A 49 -5.80 -7.74 0.66
CA GLN A 49 -5.95 -6.80 1.77
C GLN A 49 -4.57 -6.37 2.31
N ALA A 50 -3.71 -7.35 2.61
CA ALA A 50 -2.35 -7.10 3.09
C ALA A 50 -1.52 -6.29 2.07
N THR A 51 -1.70 -6.55 0.77
CA THR A 51 -1.01 -5.80 -0.28
C THR A 51 -1.48 -4.34 -0.33
N PHE A 52 -2.77 -4.07 -0.26
CA PHE A 52 -3.29 -2.70 -0.25
C PHE A 52 -2.89 -1.93 1.01
N ILE A 53 -2.96 -2.56 2.18
CA ILE A 53 -2.51 -1.97 3.45
C ILE A 53 -1.02 -1.63 3.39
N MET A 54 -0.19 -2.54 2.85
CA MET A 54 1.24 -2.28 2.68
C MET A 54 1.51 -1.10 1.74
N ASN A 55 0.84 -1.04 0.58
CA ASN A 55 1.01 0.07 -0.36
C ASN A 55 0.56 1.40 0.24
N LEU A 56 -0.54 1.40 1.01
CA LEU A 56 -1.00 2.55 1.76
C LEU A 56 0.06 3.02 2.76
N ALA A 57 0.61 2.11 3.57
CA ALA A 57 1.67 2.41 4.54
C ALA A 57 2.89 3.06 3.88
N VAL A 58 3.33 2.54 2.73
CA VAL A 58 4.44 3.11 1.96
C VAL A 58 4.12 4.52 1.48
N SER A 59 2.92 4.74 0.92
CA SER A 59 2.53 6.07 0.45
C SER A 59 2.49 7.11 1.57
N MET A 60 1.99 6.73 2.76
CA MET A 60 1.97 7.59 3.94
C MET A 60 3.38 7.92 4.42
N ALA A 61 4.26 6.91 4.51
CA ALA A 61 5.65 7.10 4.91
C ALA A 61 6.43 8.01 3.94
N LEU A 62 6.24 7.84 2.63
CA LEU A 62 6.85 8.70 1.60
C LEU A 62 6.27 10.11 1.57
N GLY A 63 4.99 10.26 1.91
CA GLY A 63 4.28 11.53 2.02
C GLY A 63 4.52 12.27 3.34
N GLY A 64 5.19 11.65 4.31
CA GLY A 64 5.40 12.21 5.65
C GLY A 64 4.15 12.22 6.54
N ASP A 65 3.13 11.42 6.22
CA ASP A 65 1.92 11.27 7.04
C ASP A 65 2.19 10.34 8.23
N THR A 66 2.89 10.89 9.22
CA THR A 66 3.29 10.15 10.43
C THR A 66 2.09 9.72 11.27
N ARG A 67 1.06 10.58 11.35
CA ARG A 67 -0.18 10.28 12.10
C ARG A 67 -0.98 9.16 11.44
N GLY A 68 -1.15 9.22 10.12
CA GLY A 68 -1.82 8.17 9.36
C GLY A 68 -1.07 6.85 9.44
N THR A 69 0.26 6.89 9.38
CA THR A 69 1.11 5.70 9.53
C THR A 69 0.94 5.05 10.90
N ASP A 70 0.96 5.83 12.00
CA ASP A 70 0.73 5.28 13.35
C ASP A 70 -0.63 4.62 13.50
N LEU A 71 -1.67 5.27 12.99
CA LEU A 71 -3.02 4.72 13.04
C LEU A 71 -3.11 3.41 12.26
N LEU A 72 -2.49 3.35 11.08
CA LEU A 72 -2.47 2.14 10.25
C LEU A 72 -1.72 1.00 10.94
N VAL A 73 -0.57 1.30 11.56
CA VAL A 73 0.22 0.34 12.33
C VAL A 73 -0.55 -0.16 13.55
N SER A 74 -1.23 0.74 14.27
CA SER A 74 -2.07 0.37 15.42
C SER A 74 -3.21 -0.56 15.00
N ASN A 75 -3.86 -0.30 13.86
CA ASN A 75 -5.02 -1.05 13.41
C ASN A 75 -4.67 -2.41 12.80
N TYR A 76 -3.58 -2.48 12.04
CA TYR A 76 -3.28 -3.64 11.20
C TYR A 76 -1.95 -4.33 11.52
N GLY A 77 -1.14 -3.81 12.44
CA GLY A 77 0.20 -4.36 12.74
C GLY A 77 0.17 -5.84 13.14
N SER A 78 -0.71 -6.21 14.06
CA SER A 78 -0.87 -7.60 14.50
C SER A 78 -1.35 -8.54 13.38
N SER A 79 -2.15 -8.04 12.45
CA SER A 79 -2.62 -8.78 11.28
C SER A 79 -1.53 -8.90 10.21
N MET A 80 -0.81 -7.82 9.93
CA MET A 80 0.29 -7.75 8.98
C MET A 80 1.47 -8.64 9.40
N ASP A 81 1.66 -8.84 10.70
CA ASP A 81 2.63 -9.79 11.26
C ASP A 81 2.42 -11.25 10.82
N LYS A 82 1.22 -11.59 10.37
CA LYS A 82 0.85 -12.91 9.86
C LYS A 82 0.94 -13.02 8.33
N THR A 83 1.44 -11.98 7.67
CA THR A 83 1.52 -11.88 6.20
C THR A 83 2.97 -11.94 5.72
N LEU A 84 3.16 -12.09 4.41
CA LEU A 84 4.47 -12.00 3.75
C LEU A 84 5.10 -10.60 3.86
N TYR A 85 4.34 -9.58 4.27
CA TYR A 85 4.81 -8.20 4.39
C TYR A 85 5.29 -7.82 5.80
N LYS A 86 5.25 -8.76 6.77
CA LYS A 86 5.63 -8.54 8.17
C LYS A 86 6.86 -7.65 8.34
N ASP A 87 8.00 -8.08 7.79
CA ASP A 87 9.26 -7.40 8.04
C ASP A 87 9.27 -6.00 7.41
N ALA A 88 8.73 -5.86 6.20
CA ALA A 88 8.64 -4.58 5.52
C ALA A 88 7.68 -3.60 6.22
N PHE A 89 6.55 -4.10 6.73
CA PHE A 89 5.58 -3.30 7.47
C PHE A 89 6.14 -2.85 8.82
N ARG A 90 6.89 -3.73 9.51
CA ARG A 90 7.61 -3.39 10.73
C ARG A 90 8.68 -2.32 10.52
N LEU A 91 9.38 -2.31 9.39
CA LEU A 91 10.33 -1.23 9.06
C LEU A 91 9.65 0.14 8.91
N ILE A 92 8.41 0.17 8.40
CA ILE A 92 7.62 1.40 8.35
C ILE A 92 7.16 1.81 9.76
N ALA A 93 6.77 0.82 10.57
CA ALA A 93 6.30 1.01 11.94
C ALA A 93 7.41 1.41 12.92
N SER A 94 8.64 0.93 12.70
CA SER A 94 9.73 1.05 13.67
C SER A 94 10.31 2.44 13.78
N ARG A 95 9.81 3.43 12.97
CA ARG A 95 10.21 4.84 12.97
C ARG A 95 11.67 4.99 13.35
N ASP A 96 12.59 4.89 12.38
CA ASP A 96 13.97 5.28 12.66
C ASP A 96 13.92 6.68 13.30
N SER A 97 14.36 6.67 14.56
CA SER A 97 14.51 7.78 15.46
C SER A 97 14.90 9.04 14.70
N GLN A 98 14.14 10.12 14.91
CA GLN A 98 14.61 11.50 14.77
C GLN A 98 15.73 11.73 13.73
N GLY A 99 15.37 12.07 12.49
CA GLY A 99 16.21 12.94 11.66
C GLY A 99 17.53 12.39 11.10
N LEU A 100 17.81 11.09 11.15
CA LEU A 100 18.98 10.52 10.46
C LEU A 100 18.54 9.65 9.28
N ILE A 101 18.75 10.18 8.08
CA ILE A 101 18.68 9.43 6.83
C ILE A 101 19.88 8.46 6.85
N ASP A 102 19.70 7.27 7.43
CA ASP A 102 20.71 6.22 7.31
C ASP A 102 20.74 5.72 5.85
N ALA A 103 21.91 5.41 5.31
CA ALA A 103 22.08 4.95 3.93
C ALA A 103 21.34 3.61 3.69
N ASN A 104 21.11 2.83 4.76
CA ASN A 104 20.23 1.66 4.78
C ASN A 104 18.74 2.00 4.52
N SER A 105 18.33 3.24 4.82
CA SER A 105 16.96 3.71 4.61
C SER A 105 16.64 3.94 3.13
N VAL A 106 17.62 4.31 2.29
CA VAL A 106 17.37 4.60 0.87
C VAL A 106 17.08 3.32 0.09
N ALA A 107 17.88 2.27 0.27
CA ALA A 107 17.63 0.97 -0.36
C ALA A 107 16.32 0.35 0.15
N SER A 108 16.03 0.47 1.45
CA SER A 108 14.77 0.05 2.04
C SER A 108 13.59 0.83 1.46
N LYS A 109 13.69 2.16 1.35
CA LYS A 109 12.69 3.03 0.69
C LYS A 109 12.51 2.68 -0.79
N VAL A 110 13.59 2.38 -1.52
CA VAL A 110 13.52 1.95 -2.93
C VAL A 110 12.80 0.60 -3.06
N LYS A 111 13.07 -0.36 -2.16
CA LYS A 111 12.37 -1.65 -2.13
C LYS A 111 10.88 -1.47 -1.82
N LEU A 112 10.54 -0.58 -0.88
CA LEU A 112 9.16 -0.20 -0.58
C LEU A 112 8.46 0.44 -1.79
N VAL A 113 9.13 1.33 -2.54
CA VAL A 113 8.61 1.96 -3.76
C VAL A 113 8.36 0.94 -4.88
N SER A 114 9.22 -0.07 -5.01
CA SER A 114 9.10 -1.11 -6.04
C SER A 114 7.89 -2.03 -5.86
N ASN A 115 7.41 -2.20 -4.62
CA ASN A 115 6.34 -3.14 -4.30
C ASN A 115 5.03 -2.79 -5.02
N PHE A 116 4.66 -1.50 -5.07
CA PHE A 116 3.42 -1.10 -5.73
C PHE A 116 3.49 -1.21 -7.25
N THR A 117 4.60 -0.81 -7.88
CA THR A 117 4.79 -0.96 -9.33
C THR A 117 4.76 -2.43 -9.75
N ASN A 118 5.43 -3.30 -9.00
CA ASN A 118 5.41 -4.75 -9.25
C ASN A 118 4.02 -5.35 -9.03
N PHE A 119 3.29 -4.88 -8.03
CA PHE A 119 1.90 -5.26 -7.82
C PHE A 119 1.02 -4.87 -9.03
N MET A 120 1.10 -3.62 -9.50
CA MET A 120 0.32 -3.16 -10.67
C MET A 120 0.69 -3.90 -11.95
N ALA A 121 1.98 -4.24 -12.14
CA ALA A 121 2.40 -5.07 -13.28
C ALA A 121 1.75 -6.46 -13.25
N ARG A 122 1.70 -7.11 -12.09
CA ARG A 122 1.02 -8.41 -11.92
C ARG A 122 -0.49 -8.29 -12.08
N TYR A 123 -1.09 -7.25 -11.51
CA TYR A 123 -2.53 -6.97 -11.60
C TYR A 123 -2.97 -6.74 -13.06
N ASN A 124 -2.24 -5.91 -13.80
CA ASN A 124 -2.52 -5.68 -15.22
C ASN A 124 -2.37 -6.97 -16.05
N LYS A 125 -1.43 -7.86 -15.69
CA LYS A 125 -1.30 -9.17 -16.34
C LYS A 125 -2.50 -10.08 -16.05
N SER A 126 -3.01 -10.12 -14.82
CA SER A 126 -4.17 -10.96 -14.47
C SER A 126 -5.45 -10.48 -15.17
N ILE A 127 -5.65 -9.17 -15.28
CA ILE A 127 -6.76 -8.58 -16.05
C ILE A 127 -6.68 -8.96 -17.53
N LYS A 128 -5.50 -8.82 -18.16
CA LYS A 128 -5.29 -9.19 -19.56
C LYS A 128 -5.49 -10.69 -19.82
N ALA A 129 -5.23 -11.53 -18.82
CA ALA A 129 -5.43 -12.98 -18.89
C ALA A 129 -6.90 -13.41 -18.71
N GLY A 130 -7.85 -12.48 -18.53
CA GLY A 130 -9.28 -12.79 -18.41
C GLY A 130 -9.69 -13.35 -17.04
N ASN A 131 -8.78 -13.42 -16.07
CA ASN A 131 -9.09 -13.82 -14.69
C ASN A 131 -9.71 -12.64 -13.92
N LEU A 132 -10.95 -12.30 -14.25
CA LEU A 132 -11.79 -11.38 -13.47
C LEU A 132 -12.35 -12.08 -12.22
N SER A 133 -12.40 -13.41 -12.20
CA SER A 133 -13.15 -14.21 -11.23
C SER A 133 -12.43 -14.52 -9.92
N SER A 134 -11.15 -14.13 -9.76
CA SER A 134 -10.35 -14.48 -8.58
C SER A 134 -10.16 -13.34 -7.57
N ILE A 135 -10.76 -12.16 -7.85
CA ILE A 135 -10.52 -10.93 -7.09
C ILE A 135 -11.84 -10.30 -6.62
N ASN A 136 -12.95 -11.02 -6.64
CA ASN A 136 -14.22 -10.54 -6.06
C ASN A 136 -14.49 -11.22 -4.73
#